data_AF-A0A094BJ83-F1
#
_entry.id   AF-A0A094BJ83-F1
#
_cell.length_a   1.000
_cell.length_b   1.000
_cell.length_c   1.000
_cell.angle_alpha   90.00
_cell.angle_beta   90.00
_cell.angle_gamma   90.00
#
_symmetry.space_group_name_H-M   'P 1'
#
loop_
_entity.id
_entity.type
_entity.pdbx_description
1 polymer ?
#
loop_
_entity_poly.entity_id
_entity_poly.type
_entity_poly.pdbx_seq_one_letter_code
_entity_poly.pdbx_strand_id
1 'polypeptide(L)'
;MHFFSTLIVASAFVASGVLAHPGHDTRHEIEERAAFMKNSKRDLSHCAEKLKARGLEARAIQRRSAIAKDVREKRGLSTSAPYLRARDASSVLNTTHLSGVNYTPLTPETTLFSSNNSCILSPE
;
A
#
# COMPACT_ATOMS: atom_id res chain seq x y z
N MET A 1 32.28 20.81 -33.98
CA MET A 1 32.61 21.12 -32.57
C MET A 1 31.38 21.31 -31.68
N HIS A 2 30.17 21.53 -32.22
CA HIS A 2 28.96 21.73 -31.40
C HIS A 2 28.37 20.47 -30.74
N PHE A 3 28.61 19.28 -31.29
CA PHE A 3 28.09 18.01 -30.75
C PHE A 3 28.77 17.56 -29.43
N PHE A 4 30.03 17.92 -29.22
CA PHE A 4 30.72 17.60 -27.96
C PHE A 4 30.27 18.54 -26.83
N SER A 5 29.99 19.81 -27.12
CA SER A 5 29.43 20.74 -26.12
C SER A 5 28.02 20.36 -25.68
N THR A 6 27.16 19.88 -26.58
CA THR A 6 25.80 19.46 -26.21
C THR A 6 25.80 18.19 -25.34
N LEU A 7 26.71 17.25 -25.60
CA LEU A 7 26.88 16.04 -24.78
C LEU A 7 27.40 16.35 -23.37
N ILE A 8 28.33 17.29 -23.23
CA ILE A 8 28.88 17.71 -21.92
C ILE A 8 27.81 18.43 -21.09
N VAL A 9 27.00 19.29 -21.72
CA VAL A 9 25.90 19.97 -21.00
C VAL A 9 24.83 18.96 -20.58
N ALA A 10 24.48 18.01 -21.45
CA ALA A 10 23.49 16.97 -21.12
C ALA A 10 23.96 16.05 -19.97
N SER A 11 25.24 15.68 -19.90
CA SER A 11 25.76 14.83 -18.82
C SER A 11 25.80 15.53 -17.47
N ALA A 12 26.06 16.85 -17.44
CA ALA A 12 26.03 17.65 -16.21
C ALA A 12 24.61 17.74 -15.61
N PHE A 13 23.57 17.82 -16.44
CA PHE A 13 22.17 17.82 -15.99
C PHE A 13 21.68 16.47 -15.47
N VAL A 14 22.21 15.36 -15.98
CA VAL A 14 21.87 14.02 -15.47
C VAL A 14 22.56 13.76 -14.12
N ALA A 15 23.79 14.26 -13.93
CA ALA A 15 24.53 14.10 -12.68
C ALA A 15 23.90 14.86 -11.49
N SER A 16 23.22 15.98 -11.72
CA SER A 16 22.50 16.71 -10.66
C SER A 16 21.21 16.03 -10.20
N GLY A 17 20.67 15.06 -10.97
CA GLY A 17 19.47 14.30 -10.62
C GLY A 17 19.66 13.22 -9.54
N VAL A 18 20.91 12.90 -9.15
CA VAL A 18 21.21 11.87 -8.14
C VAL A 18 21.37 12.46 -6.73
N LEU A 19 21.37 13.79 -6.60
CA LEU A 19 21.42 14.52 -5.33
C LEU A 19 20.03 14.73 -4.72
N ALA A 20 19.19 13.70 -4.68
CA ALA A 20 17.86 13.85 -4.10
C ALA A 20 17.92 14.16 -2.59
N HIS A 21 18.89 13.60 -1.84
CA HIS A 21 19.01 13.82 -0.39
C HIS A 21 20.45 13.83 0.17
N PRO A 22 21.37 14.72 -0.27
CA PRO A 22 22.65 14.88 0.42
C PRO A 22 22.41 15.60 1.75
N GLY A 23 22.63 14.92 2.88
CA GLY A 23 22.58 15.54 4.22
C GLY A 23 21.21 15.68 4.87
N HIS A 24 20.20 14.92 4.43
CA HIS A 24 18.87 14.91 5.08
C HIS A 24 18.91 14.18 6.42
N ASP A 25 18.62 14.89 7.51
CA ASP A 25 18.45 14.31 8.86
C ASP A 25 16.97 13.98 9.09
N THR A 26 16.66 12.69 9.15
CA THR A 26 15.28 12.18 9.31
C THR A 26 14.78 12.21 10.76
N ARG A 27 15.63 12.57 11.73
CA ARG A 27 15.24 12.57 13.16
C ARG A 27 14.04 13.46 13.44
N HIS A 28 14.01 14.64 12.83
CA HIS A 28 12.89 15.56 12.97
C HIS A 28 11.58 14.97 12.43
N GLU A 29 11.62 14.37 11.23
CA GLU A 29 10.44 13.74 10.62
C GLU A 29 9.94 12.53 11.43
N ILE A 30 10.87 11.77 12.02
CA ILE A 30 10.54 10.64 12.91
C ILE A 30 9.85 11.14 14.17
N GLU A 31 10.35 12.23 14.78
CA GLU A 31 9.75 12.84 15.97
C GLU A 31 8.35 13.40 15.68
N GLU A 32 8.18 14.11 14.56
CA GLU A 32 6.87 14.60 14.10
C GLU A 32 5.88 13.46 13.86
N ARG A 33 6.32 12.40 13.16
CA ARG A 33 5.49 11.21 12.92
C ARG A 33 5.11 10.54 14.24
N ALA A 34 6.05 10.41 15.19
CA ALA A 34 5.77 9.81 16.49
C ALA A 34 4.77 10.65 17.30
N ALA A 35 4.86 11.98 17.25
CA ALA A 35 3.90 12.87 17.90
C ALA A 35 2.49 12.75 17.29
N PHE A 36 2.38 12.74 15.96
CA PHE A 36 1.10 12.52 15.26
C PHE A 36 0.47 11.17 15.64
N MET A 37 1.29 10.13 15.71
CA MET A 37 0.86 8.77 16.01
C MET A 37 0.26 8.58 17.40
N LYS A 38 0.58 9.45 18.37
CA LYS A 38 -0.01 9.40 19.72
C LYS A 38 -1.51 9.72 19.71
N ASN A 39 -1.97 10.52 18.74
CA ASN A 39 -3.33 11.06 18.69
C ASN A 39 -4.11 10.61 17.44
N SER A 40 -3.47 9.91 16.50
CA SER A 40 -4.11 9.51 15.25
C SER A 40 -5.18 8.43 15.49
N LYS A 41 -6.24 8.47 14.69
CA LYS A 41 -7.25 7.41 14.68
C LYS A 41 -6.65 6.17 14.02
N ARG A 42 -6.79 5.03 14.69
CA ARG A 42 -6.24 3.74 14.24
C ARG A 42 -7.11 3.07 13.18
N ASP A 43 -8.39 3.41 13.13
CA ASP A 43 -9.35 2.86 12.17
C ASP A 43 -10.58 3.77 11.98
N LEU A 44 -11.39 3.44 10.97
CA LEU A 44 -12.64 4.11 10.63
C LEU A 44 -13.88 3.34 11.10
N SER A 45 -13.76 2.38 12.02
CA SER A 45 -14.89 1.55 12.48
C SER A 45 -16.00 2.41 13.09
N HIS A 46 -15.62 3.41 13.90
CA HIS A 46 -16.53 4.41 14.48
C HIS A 46 -17.23 5.31 13.43
N CYS A 47 -16.75 5.31 12.19
CA CYS A 47 -17.35 6.02 11.05
C CYS A 47 -18.17 5.09 10.14
N ALA A 48 -18.16 3.76 10.36
CA ALA A 48 -18.72 2.78 9.43
C ALA A 48 -20.19 3.05 9.09
N GLU A 49 -21.03 3.31 10.10
CA GLU A 49 -22.45 3.63 9.88
C GLU A 49 -22.64 4.90 9.05
N LYS A 50 -21.85 5.95 9.33
CA LYS A 50 -21.90 7.21 8.59
C LYS A 50 -21.43 7.02 7.14
N LEU A 51 -20.36 6.26 6.92
CA LEU A 51 -19.83 5.96 5.58
C LEU A 51 -20.84 5.14 4.76
N LYS A 52 -21.52 4.18 5.40
CA LYS A 52 -22.59 3.37 4.81
C LYS A 52 -23.81 4.24 4.48
N ALA A 53 -24.26 5.08 5.40
CA ALA A 53 -25.39 6.00 5.18
C ALA A 53 -25.11 6.99 4.04
N ARG A 54 -23.85 7.42 3.88
CA ARG A 54 -23.41 8.27 2.76
C ARG A 54 -23.31 7.52 1.42
N GLY A 55 -23.45 6.20 1.40
CA GLY A 55 -23.39 5.38 0.19
C GLY A 55 -22.01 5.33 -0.48
N LEU A 56 -20.94 5.66 0.25
CA LEU A 56 -19.59 5.69 -0.31
C LEU A 56 -19.13 4.30 -0.77
N GLU A 57 -19.44 3.28 0.03
CA GLU A 57 -19.15 1.89 -0.31
C GLU A 57 -19.90 1.47 -1.59
N ALA A 58 -21.20 1.75 -1.66
CA ALA A 58 -22.03 1.43 -2.82
C ALA A 58 -21.50 2.10 -4.11
N ARG A 59 -21.17 3.40 -4.04
CA ARG A 59 -20.57 4.13 -5.16
C ARG A 59 -19.22 3.54 -5.58
N ALA A 60 -18.38 3.19 -4.61
CA ALA A 60 -17.08 2.60 -4.89
C ALA A 60 -17.20 1.21 -5.52
N ILE A 61 -18.15 0.38 -5.08
CA ILE A 61 -18.48 -0.91 -5.70
C ILE A 61 -18.94 -0.69 -7.15
N GLN A 62 -19.89 0.21 -7.39
CA GLN A 62 -20.40 0.51 -8.74
C GLN A 62 -19.30 1.01 -9.67
N ARG A 63 -18.44 1.92 -9.20
CA ARG A 63 -17.31 2.43 -9.99
C ARG A 63 -16.34 1.32 -10.34
N ARG A 64 -15.95 0.50 -9.37
CA ARG A 64 -15.01 -0.62 -9.59
C ARG A 64 -15.59 -1.67 -10.53
N SER A 65 -16.87 -2.00 -10.42
CA SER A 65 -17.52 -2.95 -11.31
C SER A 65 -17.63 -2.42 -12.74
N ALA A 66 -17.94 -1.13 -12.92
CA ALA A 66 -17.97 -0.48 -14.23
C ALA A 66 -16.59 -0.48 -14.90
N ILE A 67 -15.54 -0.09 -14.17
CA ILE A 67 -14.15 -0.13 -14.67
C ILE A 67 -13.78 -1.56 -15.11
N ALA A 68 -14.09 -2.55 -14.28
CA ALA A 68 -13.72 -3.91 -14.62
C ALA A 68 -14.49 -4.45 -15.83
N LYS A 69 -15.77 -4.08 -15.99
CA LYS A 69 -16.57 -4.39 -17.17
C LYS A 69 -15.94 -3.77 -18.42
N ASP A 70 -15.67 -2.46 -18.40
CA ASP A 70 -15.05 -1.72 -19.50
C ASP A 70 -13.69 -2.32 -19.93
N VAL A 71 -12.82 -2.62 -18.95
CA VAL A 71 -11.51 -3.22 -19.23
C VAL A 71 -11.64 -4.63 -19.84
N ARG A 72 -12.65 -5.41 -19.44
CA ARG A 72 -12.91 -6.74 -20.02
C ARG A 72 -13.44 -6.64 -21.45
N GLU A 73 -14.39 -5.75 -21.70
CA GLU A 73 -14.93 -5.49 -23.05
C GLU A 73 -13.81 -5.08 -24.02
N LYS A 74 -12.95 -4.13 -23.60
CA LYS A 74 -11.78 -3.70 -24.38
C LYS A 74 -10.80 -4.81 -24.72
N ARG A 75 -10.78 -5.90 -23.94
CA ARG A 75 -9.89 -7.05 -24.12
C ARG A 75 -10.59 -8.26 -24.75
N GLY A 76 -11.85 -8.12 -25.18
CA GLY A 76 -12.63 -9.24 -25.72
C GLY A 76 -12.94 -10.35 -24.70
N LEU A 77 -12.89 -10.03 -23.40
CA LEU A 77 -13.15 -10.97 -22.32
C LEU A 77 -14.63 -10.91 -21.92
N SER A 78 -15.26 -12.06 -21.65
CA SER A 78 -16.66 -12.13 -21.22
C SER A 78 -16.90 -11.28 -19.97
N THR A 79 -17.85 -10.34 -19.98
CA THR A 79 -18.14 -9.47 -18.83
C THR A 79 -18.94 -10.15 -17.73
N SER A 80 -19.56 -11.29 -18.03
CA SER A 80 -20.39 -12.07 -17.11
C SER A 80 -19.70 -13.33 -16.57
N ALA A 81 -18.62 -13.78 -17.21
CA ALA A 81 -17.82 -14.89 -16.70
C ALA A 81 -17.18 -14.50 -15.35
N PRO A 82 -17.14 -15.43 -14.38
CA PRO A 82 -16.40 -15.20 -13.14
C PRO A 82 -14.97 -14.77 -13.48
N TYR A 83 -14.38 -13.88 -12.66
CA TYR A 83 -12.96 -13.57 -12.79
C TYR A 83 -12.21 -14.89 -12.74
N LEU A 84 -11.57 -15.27 -13.86
CA LEU A 84 -10.67 -16.42 -13.90
C LEU A 84 -9.42 -16.06 -13.09
N ARG A 85 -9.56 -16.08 -11.77
CA ARG A 85 -8.53 -16.55 -10.88
C ARG A 85 -9.05 -17.91 -10.44
N ALA A 86 -8.95 -18.91 -11.32
CA ALA A 86 -9.02 -20.28 -10.86
C ALA A 86 -7.86 -20.40 -9.88
N ARG A 87 -8.15 -20.19 -8.59
CA ARG A 87 -7.20 -20.53 -7.55
C ARG A 87 -7.13 -22.03 -7.64
N ASP A 88 -5.98 -22.53 -8.02
CA ASP A 88 -5.73 -23.96 -7.99
C ASP A 88 -6.06 -24.45 -6.56
N ALA A 89 -7.09 -25.28 -6.45
CA ALA A 89 -7.58 -25.76 -5.17
C ALA A 89 -6.47 -26.50 -4.43
N SER A 90 -5.59 -27.20 -5.17
CA SER A 90 -4.45 -27.90 -4.58
C SER A 90 -3.41 -26.91 -4.04
N SER A 91 -3.05 -25.87 -4.79
CA SER A 91 -2.18 -24.78 -4.31
C SER A 91 -2.73 -24.05 -3.07
N VAL A 92 -4.03 -23.71 -3.05
CA VAL A 92 -4.62 -22.99 -1.90
C VAL A 92 -4.68 -23.88 -0.67
N LEU A 93 -5.15 -25.11 -0.81
CA LEU A 93 -5.25 -26.05 0.32
C LEU A 93 -3.87 -26.47 0.85
N ASN A 94 -2.85 -26.43 0.00
CA ASN A 94 -1.46 -26.69 0.37
C ASN A 94 -0.71 -25.42 0.86
N THR A 95 -1.36 -24.25 0.86
CA THR A 95 -0.75 -23.04 1.43
C THR A 95 -0.86 -23.12 2.96
N THR A 96 0.26 -23.43 3.62
CA THR A 96 0.32 -23.40 5.07
C THR A 96 0.39 -21.95 5.58
N HIS A 97 -0.50 -21.61 6.52
CA HIS A 97 -0.46 -20.37 7.30
C HIS A 97 0.20 -20.58 8.67
N LEU A 98 0.82 -21.74 8.89
CA LEU A 98 1.52 -22.04 10.13
C LEU A 98 2.71 -21.09 10.25
N SER A 99 2.68 -20.25 11.28
CA SER A 99 3.83 -19.44 11.65
C SER A 99 5.00 -20.35 11.99
N GLY A 100 6.19 -20.08 11.45
CA GLY A 100 7.43 -20.74 11.88
C GLY A 100 7.89 -20.30 13.28
N VAL A 101 7.18 -19.37 13.91
CA VAL A 101 7.48 -18.84 15.24
C VAL A 101 6.72 -19.63 16.29
N ASN A 102 7.44 -20.19 17.26
CA ASN A 102 6.86 -20.93 18.36
C ASN A 102 6.66 -20.02 19.57
N TYR A 103 5.41 -19.62 19.82
CA TYR A 103 5.04 -18.86 21.01
C TYR A 103 4.58 -19.80 22.12
N THR A 104 4.96 -19.48 23.34
CA THR A 104 4.60 -20.21 24.56
C THR A 104 3.91 -19.27 25.56
N PRO A 105 3.20 -19.79 26.58
CA PRO A 105 2.66 -18.96 27.66
C PRO A 105 3.72 -18.17 28.46
N LEU A 106 5.01 -18.47 28.26
CA LEU A 106 6.14 -17.78 28.89
C LEU A 106 6.84 -16.82 27.92
N THR A 107 6.31 -16.62 26.71
CA THR A 107 6.90 -15.67 25.76
C THR A 107 6.79 -14.26 26.36
N PRO A 108 7.90 -13.50 26.44
CA PRO A 108 7.86 -12.15 26.96
C PRO A 108 6.90 -11.25 26.18
N GLU A 109 6.20 -10.38 26.89
CA GLU A 109 5.28 -9.39 26.33
C GLU A 109 6.00 -8.48 25.32
N THR A 110 7.28 -8.18 25.56
CA THR A 110 8.11 -7.40 24.62
C THR A 110 8.32 -8.09 23.28
N THR A 111 8.29 -9.42 23.23
CA THR A 111 8.36 -10.21 22.00
C THR A 111 6.98 -10.32 21.35
N LEU A 112 5.94 -10.57 22.14
CA LEU A 112 4.54 -10.65 21.66
C LEU A 112 4.06 -9.32 21.05
N PHE A 113 4.49 -8.20 21.62
CA PHE A 113 4.15 -6.84 21.18
C PHE A 113 5.31 -6.11 20.49
N SER A 114 6.31 -6.86 19.99
CA SER A 114 7.48 -6.30 19.27
C SER A 114 7.12 -5.66 17.92
N SER A 115 5.98 -6.05 17.35
CA SER A 115 5.53 -5.61 16.04
C SER A 115 4.96 -4.18 16.09
N ASN A 116 5.62 -3.25 15.39
CA ASN A 116 5.12 -1.89 15.17
C ASN A 116 4.21 -1.82 13.93
N ASN A 117 3.25 -2.73 13.82
CA ASN A 117 2.20 -2.65 12.80
C ASN A 117 1.17 -1.60 13.24
N SER A 118 1.52 -0.36 12.93
CA SER A 118 0.60 0.75 12.97
C SER A 118 -0.35 0.64 11.77
N CYS A 119 -1.61 0.28 12.04
CA CYS A 119 -2.69 0.57 11.10
C CYS A 119 -2.98 2.06 11.24
N ILE A 120 -2.48 2.84 10.28
CA ILE A 120 -2.62 4.29 10.25
C ILE A 120 -3.49 4.62 9.06
N LEU A 121 -4.51 5.41 9.29
CA LEU A 121 -5.23 6.06 8.21
C LEU A 121 -4.31 7.11 7.62
N SER A 122 -3.86 6.92 6.38
CA SER A 122 -3.21 8.02 5.66
C SER A 122 -4.23 9.15 5.54
N PRO A 123 -3.86 10.40 5.88
CA PRO A 123 -4.62 11.54 5.39
C PRO A 123 -4.53 11.50 3.86
N GLU A 124 -5.68 11.48 3.20
CA GLU A 124 -5.81 11.78 1.77
C GLU A 124 -6.04 13.27 1.61
#